data_AF-A0A7Y3IEA8-F1
#
_entry.id   AF-A0A7Y3IEA8-F1
#
_cell.length_a   1.000
_cell.length_b   1.000
_cell.length_c   1.000
_cell.angle_alpha   90.00
_cell.angle_beta   90.00
_cell.angle_gamma   90.00
#
_symmetry.space_group_name_H-M   'P 1'
#
loop_
_entity.id
_entity.type
_entity.pdbx_description
1 polymer ?
#
loop_
_entity_poly.entity_id
_entity_poly.type
_entity_poly.pdbx_seq_one_letter_code
_entity_poly.pdbx_strand_id
1 'polypeptide(L)'
;MSRRPKSRRRLLSGVPRRLWPDAVVHHGLRVAMLLTLGVGVALLFPDGPGIRVGEYDLGVVSDRDVIAQVRFEVPQDPEILAEQRQAAEAAVPSTFEYRPAVPASVAEAIEGFFAKVDSGAAAGGATGVTGVLSMAALEASADEITLLTDSATSGRLRRTAASGARDFLSRGVITPEDAATLGDSVRIIRGGVERITSRGDVLSGREYYD
;
A
#
# COMPACT_ATOMS: atom_id res chain seq x y z
N MET A 1 38.63 -62.59 71.83
CA MET A 1 37.18 -62.92 71.73
C MET A 1 36.42 -61.69 71.26
N SER A 2 36.00 -61.62 69.98
CA SER A 2 35.31 -60.46 69.40
C SER A 2 33.92 -60.89 68.89
N ARG A 3 32.86 -60.36 69.51
CA ARG A 3 31.46 -60.61 69.12
C ARG A 3 31.09 -59.66 67.98
N ARG A 4 31.01 -60.19 66.75
CA ARG A 4 30.49 -59.44 65.58
C ARG A 4 28.99 -59.10 65.77
N PRO A 5 28.53 -57.88 65.43
CA PRO A 5 27.12 -57.53 65.48
C PRO A 5 26.35 -58.29 64.38
N LYS A 6 25.37 -59.10 64.78
CA LYS A 6 24.48 -59.82 63.86
C LYS A 6 23.69 -58.80 63.03
N SER A 7 23.75 -58.98 61.72
CA SER A 7 23.33 -58.03 60.70
C SER A 7 21.83 -57.73 60.73
N ARG A 8 21.47 -56.45 60.97
CA ARG A 8 20.10 -55.92 60.88
C ARG A 8 19.40 -56.25 59.55
N ARG A 9 20.16 -56.49 58.47
CA ARG A 9 19.65 -56.88 57.15
C ARG A 9 18.89 -58.22 57.16
N ARG A 10 19.25 -59.16 58.04
CA ARG A 10 18.59 -60.49 58.10
C ARG A 10 17.16 -60.44 58.62
N LEU A 11 16.82 -59.40 59.39
CA LEU A 11 15.48 -59.20 59.96
C LEU A 11 14.46 -58.66 58.96
N LEU A 12 14.90 -58.11 57.83
CA LEU A 12 14.04 -57.46 56.84
C LEU A 12 13.84 -58.28 55.56
N SER A 13 14.82 -59.09 55.15
CA SER A 13 14.84 -59.77 53.84
C SER A 13 15.09 -61.28 53.89
N GLY A 14 15.18 -61.89 55.08
CA GLY A 14 15.35 -63.34 55.22
C GLY A 14 14.02 -64.09 55.44
N VAL A 15 13.93 -65.34 54.98
CA VAL A 15 12.81 -66.24 55.32
C VAL A 15 12.87 -66.58 56.82
N PRO A 16 11.82 -66.32 57.62
CA PRO A 16 11.82 -66.63 59.05
C PRO A 16 11.96 -68.15 59.27
N ARG A 17 12.85 -68.55 60.17
CA ARG A 17 13.17 -69.97 60.44
C ARG A 17 12.19 -70.66 61.39
N ARG A 18 11.39 -69.91 62.15
CA ARG A 18 10.40 -70.41 63.13
C ARG A 18 9.13 -69.53 63.10
N LEU A 19 7.98 -70.15 63.32
CA LEU A 19 6.66 -69.49 63.31
C LEU A 19 6.50 -68.46 64.45
N TRP A 20 7.18 -68.66 65.57
CA TRP A 20 7.21 -67.71 66.69
C TRP A 20 8.56 -67.78 67.42
N PRO A 21 9.12 -66.65 67.91
CA PRO A 21 8.66 -65.26 67.78
C PRO A 21 9.12 -64.57 66.48
N ASP A 22 10.00 -65.21 65.71
CA ASP A 22 10.72 -64.58 64.59
C ASP A 22 9.83 -64.08 63.45
N ALA A 23 8.76 -64.81 63.11
CA ALA A 23 7.84 -64.41 62.03
C ALA A 23 7.04 -63.14 62.37
N VAL A 24 6.63 -62.99 63.63
CA VAL A 24 5.88 -61.83 64.13
C VAL A 24 6.76 -60.59 64.14
N VAL A 25 8.01 -60.71 64.60
CA VAL A 25 8.97 -59.60 64.58
C VAL A 25 9.29 -59.16 63.14
N HIS A 26 9.46 -60.13 62.24
CA HIS A 26 9.74 -59.85 60.83
C HIS A 26 8.58 -59.13 60.12
N HIS A 27 7.34 -59.60 60.32
CA HIS A 27 6.17 -58.96 59.71
C HIS A 27 5.84 -57.62 60.37
N GLY A 28 5.93 -57.54 61.70
CA GLY A 28 5.72 -56.31 62.45
C GLY A 28 6.65 -55.18 62.02
N LEU A 29 7.94 -55.49 61.81
CA LEU A 29 8.91 -54.49 61.36
C LEU A 29 8.63 -53.98 59.93
N ARG A 30 8.22 -54.86 59.00
CA ARG A 30 7.84 -54.45 57.64
C ARG A 30 6.58 -53.60 57.62
N VAL A 31 5.56 -53.97 58.40
CA VAL A 31 4.33 -53.17 58.53
C VAL A 31 4.64 -51.81 59.14
N ALA A 32 5.44 -51.74 60.20
CA ALA A 32 5.86 -50.49 60.80
C ALA A 32 6.62 -49.60 59.79
N MET A 33 7.51 -50.19 58.99
CA MET A 33 8.25 -49.46 57.96
C MET A 33 7.34 -48.91 56.85
N LEU A 34 6.37 -49.71 56.37
CA LEU A 34 5.39 -49.27 55.37
C LEU A 34 4.49 -48.14 55.90
N LEU A 35 4.02 -48.26 57.16
CA LEU A 35 3.25 -47.21 57.81
C LEU A 35 4.06 -45.91 57.94
N THR A 36 5.31 -46.02 58.38
CA THR A 36 6.20 -44.85 58.54
C THR A 36 6.45 -44.18 57.19
N LEU A 37 6.65 -44.95 56.12
CA LEU A 37 6.82 -44.42 54.77
C LEU A 37 5.55 -43.74 54.27
N GLY A 38 4.37 -44.36 54.44
CA GLY A 38 3.09 -43.79 54.02
C GLY A 38 2.79 -42.46 54.71
N VAL A 39 2.98 -42.40 56.03
CA VAL A 39 2.82 -41.15 56.80
C VAL A 39 3.83 -40.10 56.35
N GLY A 40 5.09 -40.49 56.12
CA GLY A 40 6.12 -39.58 55.60
C GLY A 40 5.73 -38.98 54.24
N VAL A 41 5.27 -39.79 53.30
CA VAL A 41 4.83 -39.31 51.97
C VAL A 41 3.65 -38.36 52.11
N ALA A 42 2.65 -38.69 52.91
CA ALA A 42 1.47 -37.83 53.11
C ALA A 42 1.81 -36.46 53.74
N LEU A 43 2.81 -36.41 54.62
CA LEU A 43 3.24 -35.16 55.27
C LEU A 43 4.19 -34.33 54.41
N LEU A 44 5.10 -34.97 53.66
CA LEU A 44 6.07 -34.27 52.81
C LEU A 44 5.48 -33.84 51.46
N PHE A 45 4.44 -34.53 50.99
CA PHE A 45 3.76 -34.24 49.71
C PHE A 45 2.27 -34.04 49.95
N PRO A 46 1.85 -32.97 50.65
CA PRO A 46 0.44 -32.61 50.73
C PRO A 46 -0.11 -32.38 49.31
N ASP A 47 -1.35 -32.77 49.07
CA ASP A 47 -2.00 -32.58 47.76
C ASP A 47 -1.91 -31.11 47.35
N GLY A 48 -1.07 -30.81 46.36
CA GLY A 48 -1.08 -29.52 45.71
C GLY A 48 -2.37 -29.39 44.91
N PRO A 49 -2.94 -28.18 44.74
CA PRO A 49 -4.03 -27.99 43.80
C PRO A 49 -3.52 -28.48 42.44
N GLY A 50 -4.08 -29.61 41.97
CA GLY A 50 -3.68 -30.20 40.71
C GLY A 50 -3.73 -29.13 39.62
N ILE A 51 -2.73 -29.13 38.75
CA ILE A 51 -2.76 -28.30 37.54
C ILE A 51 -3.98 -28.78 36.75
N ARG A 52 -5.11 -28.11 36.96
CA ARG A 52 -6.24 -28.15 36.05
C ARG A 52 -5.74 -27.39 34.83
N VAL A 53 -5.17 -28.12 33.87
CA VAL A 53 -5.02 -27.60 32.51
C VAL A 53 -6.45 -27.29 32.09
N GLY A 54 -6.81 -26.01 32.12
CA GLY A 54 -8.13 -25.57 31.76
C GLY A 54 -8.46 -26.12 30.38
N GLU A 55 -9.65 -26.70 30.25
CA GLU A 55 -10.22 -26.98 28.96
C GLU A 55 -10.24 -25.65 28.19
N TYR A 56 -9.47 -25.55 27.11
CA TYR A 56 -9.49 -24.34 26.29
C TYR A 56 -10.85 -24.33 25.57
N ASP A 57 -11.70 -23.36 25.93
CA ASP A 57 -12.96 -23.15 25.23
C ASP A 57 -12.67 -22.85 23.75
N LEU A 58 -13.30 -23.62 22.86
CA LEU A 58 -13.21 -23.43 21.42
C LEU A 58 -13.65 -21.99 21.07
N GLY A 59 -12.74 -21.20 20.52
CA GLY A 59 -12.98 -19.81 20.12
C GLY A 59 -12.32 -18.75 20.99
N VAL A 60 -11.62 -19.12 22.06
CA VAL A 60 -10.81 -18.17 22.84
C VAL A 60 -9.47 -17.94 22.13
N VAL A 61 -9.24 -16.71 21.69
CA VAL A 61 -7.97 -16.25 21.11
C VAL A 61 -7.11 -15.63 22.21
N SER A 62 -5.78 -15.77 22.12
CA SER A 62 -4.82 -15.21 23.08
C SER A 62 -4.96 -13.68 23.20
N ASP A 63 -5.04 -13.17 24.43
CA ASP A 63 -5.06 -11.73 24.76
C ASP A 63 -3.75 -11.00 24.43
N ARG A 64 -2.73 -11.74 23.98
CA ARG A 64 -1.42 -11.22 23.59
C ARG A 64 -1.14 -11.54 22.14
N ASP A 65 -0.78 -10.51 21.38
CA ASP A 65 -0.23 -10.65 20.04
C ASP A 65 1.09 -11.43 20.11
N VAL A 66 1.06 -12.66 19.63
CA VAL A 66 2.26 -13.46 19.41
C VAL A 66 2.77 -13.15 18.02
N ILE A 67 3.61 -12.12 17.90
CA ILE A 67 4.38 -11.88 16.67
C ILE A 67 5.48 -12.94 16.64
N ALA A 68 5.41 -13.86 15.69
CA ALA A 68 6.39 -14.94 15.55
C ALA A 68 7.82 -14.37 15.43
N GLN A 69 8.73 -14.82 16.30
CA GLN A 69 10.14 -14.39 16.29
C GLN A 69 10.97 -14.99 15.14
N VAL A 70 10.37 -15.87 14.32
CA VAL A 70 11.06 -16.55 13.24
C VAL A 70 10.73 -15.86 11.93
N ARG A 71 11.76 -15.38 11.23
CA ARG A 71 11.64 -14.84 9.89
C ARG A 71 11.41 -16.01 8.93
N PHE A 72 10.26 -16.04 8.27
CA PHE A 72 9.98 -16.98 7.20
C PHE A 72 9.86 -16.22 5.88
N GLU A 73 10.52 -16.72 4.85
CA GLU A 73 10.36 -16.22 3.49
C GLU A 73 9.30 -17.10 2.82
N VAL A 74 8.26 -16.47 2.28
CA VAL A 74 7.24 -17.16 1.48
C VAL A 74 7.72 -17.05 0.02
N PRO A 75 8.29 -18.13 -0.56
CA PRO A 75 8.67 -18.11 -1.97
C PRO A 75 7.40 -17.91 -2.80
N GLN A 76 7.40 -16.84 -3.58
CA GLN A 76 6.34 -16.52 -4.51
C GLN A 76 6.91 -16.62 -5.93
N ASP A 77 6.10 -17.15 -6.84
CA ASP A 77 6.48 -17.32 -8.24
C ASP A 77 6.84 -15.95 -8.87
N PRO A 78 8.03 -15.80 -9.49
CA PRO A 78 8.43 -14.54 -10.10
C PRO A 78 7.50 -14.05 -11.21
N GLU A 79 6.81 -14.94 -11.93
CA GLU A 79 5.83 -14.56 -12.95
C GLU A 79 4.59 -13.92 -12.31
N ILE A 80 4.04 -14.55 -11.26
CA ILE A 80 2.92 -13.98 -10.50
C ILE A 80 3.32 -12.66 -9.85
N LEU A 81 4.57 -12.54 -9.39
CA LEU A 81 5.07 -11.32 -8.78
C LEU A 81 5.20 -10.18 -9.81
N ALA A 82 5.57 -10.49 -11.04
CA ALA A 82 5.59 -9.53 -12.14
C ALA A 82 4.18 -9.08 -12.53
N GLU A 83 3.23 -10.02 -12.66
CA GLU A 83 1.82 -9.70 -12.93
C GLU A 83 1.21 -8.83 -11.83
N GLN A 84 1.45 -9.16 -10.56
CA GLN A 84 0.96 -8.37 -9.43
C GLN A 84 1.57 -6.97 -9.38
N ARG A 85 2.86 -6.84 -9.70
CA ARG A 85 3.51 -5.52 -9.81
C ARG A 85 2.89 -4.70 -10.94
N GLN A 86 2.69 -5.31 -12.10
CA GLN A 86 2.08 -4.63 -13.24
C GLN A 86 0.63 -4.21 -12.94
N ALA A 87 -0.14 -5.07 -12.25
CA ALA A 87 -1.49 -4.75 -11.79
C ALA A 87 -1.49 -3.63 -10.72
N ALA A 88 -0.51 -3.63 -9.80
CA ALA A 88 -0.36 -2.59 -8.79
C ALA A 88 0.09 -1.25 -9.40
N GLU A 89 0.99 -1.26 -10.38
CA GLU A 89 1.41 -0.09 -11.13
C GLU A 89 0.25 0.49 -11.95
N ALA A 90 -0.51 -0.36 -12.64
CA ALA A 90 -1.71 0.05 -13.38
C ALA A 90 -2.82 0.59 -12.47
N ALA A 91 -2.83 0.21 -11.19
CA ALA A 91 -3.80 0.69 -10.21
C ALA A 91 -3.46 2.10 -9.66
N VAL A 92 -2.27 2.65 -9.94
CA VAL A 92 -1.92 4.01 -9.52
C VAL A 92 -2.51 5.01 -10.52
N PRO A 93 -3.50 5.84 -10.12
CA PRO A 93 -4.10 6.80 -11.04
C PRO A 93 -3.09 7.89 -11.42
N SER A 94 -3.02 8.22 -12.71
CA SER A 94 -2.26 9.39 -13.17
C SER A 94 -2.78 10.65 -12.46
N THR A 95 -1.85 11.45 -11.93
CA THR A 95 -2.16 12.62 -11.11
C THR A 95 -1.87 13.90 -11.88
N PHE A 96 -2.88 14.76 -12.01
CA PHE A 96 -2.78 16.06 -12.69
C PHE A 96 -3.08 17.20 -11.73
N GLU A 97 -2.26 18.25 -11.79
CA GLU A 97 -2.50 19.48 -11.05
C GLU A 97 -3.08 20.56 -11.97
N TYR A 98 -4.27 21.05 -11.63
CA TYR A 98 -4.91 22.13 -12.36
C TYR A 98 -4.22 23.46 -12.08
N ARG A 99 -3.76 24.12 -13.14
CA ARG A 99 -3.05 25.41 -13.06
C ARG A 99 -3.97 26.58 -13.45
N PRO A 100 -4.54 27.32 -12.49
CA PRO A 100 -5.53 28.37 -12.76
C PRO A 100 -4.97 29.58 -13.53
N ALA A 101 -3.64 29.79 -13.52
CA ALA A 101 -3.00 30.88 -14.24
C ALA A 101 -2.81 30.63 -15.74
N VAL A 102 -2.90 29.37 -16.19
CA VAL A 102 -2.62 28.98 -17.59
C VAL A 102 -3.59 29.63 -18.59
N PRO A 103 -4.92 29.66 -18.38
CA PRO A 103 -5.85 30.27 -19.35
C PRO A 103 -5.53 31.73 -19.64
N ALA A 104 -5.20 32.51 -18.61
CA ALA A 104 -4.82 33.91 -18.76
C ALA A 104 -3.49 34.06 -19.51
N SER A 105 -2.48 33.24 -19.16
CA SER A 105 -1.17 33.27 -19.81
C SER A 105 -1.25 32.89 -21.30
N VAL A 106 -2.04 31.88 -21.65
CA VAL A 106 -2.25 31.49 -23.05
C VAL A 106 -2.99 32.59 -23.81
N ALA A 107 -4.01 33.19 -23.21
CA ALA A 107 -4.71 34.31 -23.84
C ALA A 107 -3.78 35.49 -24.10
N GLU A 108 -2.88 35.82 -23.17
CA GLU A 108 -1.86 36.86 -23.36
C GLU A 108 -0.86 36.50 -24.48
N ALA A 109 -0.44 35.24 -24.56
CA ALA A 109 0.42 34.77 -25.65
C ALA A 109 -0.25 34.90 -27.02
N ILE A 110 -1.55 34.59 -27.11
CA ILE A 110 -2.37 34.79 -28.33
C ILE A 110 -2.42 36.28 -28.70
N GLU A 111 -2.71 37.15 -27.74
CA GLU A 111 -2.74 38.61 -27.97
C GLU A 111 -1.39 39.12 -28.48
N GLY A 112 -0.29 38.69 -27.86
CA GLY A 112 1.06 39.06 -28.28
C GLY A 112 1.44 38.53 -29.66
N PHE A 113 0.96 37.34 -30.05
CA PHE A 113 1.15 36.80 -31.39
C PHE A 113 0.43 37.65 -32.43
N PHE A 114 -0.87 37.96 -32.23
CA PHE A 114 -1.61 38.76 -33.19
C PHE A 114 -1.12 40.21 -33.27
N ALA A 115 -0.59 40.78 -32.18
CA ALA A 115 0.06 42.09 -32.25
C ALA A 115 1.26 42.08 -33.22
N LYS A 116 2.02 40.98 -33.29
CA LYS A 116 3.10 40.81 -34.27
C LYS A 116 2.55 40.64 -35.69
N VAL A 117 1.47 39.87 -35.86
CA VAL A 117 0.80 39.70 -37.16
C VAL A 117 0.31 41.05 -37.70
N ASP A 118 -0.37 41.84 -36.88
CA ASP A 118 -0.88 43.16 -37.26
C ASP A 118 0.28 44.12 -37.61
N SER A 119 1.38 44.08 -36.86
CA SER A 119 2.59 44.85 -37.18
C SER A 119 3.25 44.39 -38.48
N GLY A 120 3.29 43.08 -38.74
CA GLY A 120 3.82 42.51 -39.98
C GLY A 120 2.97 42.89 -41.19
N ALA A 121 1.64 42.80 -41.05
CA ALA A 121 0.69 43.22 -42.08
C ALA A 121 0.81 44.71 -42.39
N ALA A 122 0.95 45.56 -41.37
CA ALA A 122 1.12 47.01 -41.57
C ALA A 122 2.45 47.37 -42.26
N ALA A 123 3.53 46.63 -41.98
CA ALA A 123 4.86 46.91 -42.52
C ALA A 123 5.07 46.34 -43.94
N GLY A 124 4.49 45.17 -44.25
CA GLY A 124 4.80 44.43 -45.47
C GLY A 124 3.67 43.60 -46.05
N GLY A 125 2.42 43.84 -45.62
CA GLY A 125 1.25 43.08 -46.05
C GLY A 125 1.45 41.58 -45.88
N ALA A 126 1.10 40.81 -46.92
CA ALA A 126 1.23 39.36 -46.93
C ALA A 126 2.67 38.88 -46.62
N THR A 127 3.70 39.52 -47.16
CA THR A 127 5.10 39.13 -46.91
C THR A 127 5.50 39.33 -45.46
N GLY A 128 5.02 40.40 -44.81
CA GLY A 128 5.25 40.64 -43.39
C GLY A 128 4.56 39.62 -42.51
N VAL A 129 3.32 39.25 -42.83
CA VAL A 129 2.58 38.18 -42.15
C VAL A 129 3.30 36.83 -42.30
N THR A 130 3.74 36.46 -43.51
CA THR A 130 4.53 35.23 -43.73
C THR A 130 5.79 35.20 -42.87
N GLY A 131 6.49 36.32 -42.73
CA GLY A 131 7.67 36.42 -41.87
C GLY A 131 7.36 36.11 -40.40
N VAL A 132 6.27 36.67 -39.86
CA VAL A 132 5.82 36.42 -38.48
C VAL A 132 5.44 34.95 -38.27
N LEU A 133 4.73 34.34 -39.22
CA LEU A 133 4.34 32.94 -39.15
C LEU A 133 5.55 32.00 -39.20
N SER A 134 6.53 32.29 -40.07
CA SER A 134 7.78 31.52 -40.16
C SER A 134 8.58 31.59 -38.86
N MET A 135 8.66 32.75 -38.20
CA MET A 135 9.30 32.87 -36.88
C MET A 135 8.58 32.06 -35.79
N ALA A 136 7.28 31.83 -35.95
CA ALA A 136 6.48 31.00 -35.04
C ALA A 136 6.44 29.51 -35.47
N ALA A 137 7.17 29.13 -36.52
CA ALA A 137 7.11 27.80 -37.14
C ALA A 137 5.69 27.37 -37.54
N LEU A 138 4.86 28.32 -37.99
CA LEU A 138 3.51 28.09 -38.48
C LEU A 138 3.50 28.15 -40.00
N GLU A 139 2.93 27.11 -40.62
CA GLU A 139 2.64 27.09 -42.05
C GLU A 139 1.21 27.58 -42.29
N ALA A 140 1.02 28.40 -43.32
CA ALA A 140 -0.28 28.89 -43.73
C ALA A 140 -0.35 28.96 -45.25
N SER A 141 -1.51 28.65 -45.80
CA SER A 141 -1.84 28.82 -47.21
C SER A 141 -1.91 30.30 -47.60
N ALA A 142 -1.88 30.57 -48.91
CA ALA A 142 -2.01 31.93 -49.44
C ALA A 142 -3.35 32.60 -49.04
N ASP A 143 -4.43 31.81 -48.97
CA ASP A 143 -5.75 32.29 -48.57
C ASP A 143 -5.76 32.67 -47.08
N GLU A 144 -5.16 31.85 -46.21
CA GLU A 144 -5.03 32.15 -44.78
C GLU A 144 -4.16 33.39 -44.53
N ILE A 145 -3.06 33.55 -45.26
CA ILE A 145 -2.23 34.76 -45.20
C ILE A 145 -3.04 36.00 -45.61
N THR A 146 -3.88 35.87 -46.65
CA THR A 146 -4.77 36.95 -47.09
C THR A 146 -5.78 37.32 -46.00
N LEU A 147 -6.39 36.32 -45.34
CA LEU A 147 -7.32 36.54 -44.22
C LEU A 147 -6.64 37.18 -43.00
N LEU A 148 -5.40 36.80 -42.71
CA LEU A 148 -4.60 37.37 -41.61
C LEU A 148 -4.09 38.78 -41.92
N THR A 149 -3.95 39.13 -43.20
CA THR A 149 -3.59 40.50 -43.62
C THR A 149 -4.79 41.45 -43.48
N ASP A 150 -6.03 40.95 -43.60
CA ASP A 150 -7.23 41.73 -43.33
C ASP A 150 -7.41 41.98 -41.82
N SER A 151 -7.16 43.22 -41.39
CA SER A 151 -7.25 43.63 -39.97
C SER A 151 -8.60 43.33 -39.31
N ALA A 152 -9.70 43.39 -40.06
CA ALA A 152 -11.03 43.09 -39.52
C ALA A 152 -11.17 41.60 -39.20
N THR A 153 -10.71 40.73 -40.11
CA THR A 153 -10.73 39.27 -39.94
C THR A 153 -9.70 38.82 -38.89
N SER A 154 -8.45 39.29 -38.96
CA SER A 154 -7.42 39.07 -37.94
C SER A 154 -7.92 39.46 -36.55
N GLY A 155 -8.53 40.65 -36.42
CA GLY A 155 -9.07 41.13 -35.16
C GLY A 155 -10.24 40.29 -34.61
N ARG A 156 -11.09 39.70 -35.47
CA ARG A 156 -12.12 38.75 -35.05
C ARG A 156 -11.48 37.45 -34.56
N LEU A 157 -10.54 36.90 -35.32
CA LEU A 157 -9.86 35.65 -34.95
C LEU A 157 -9.11 35.79 -33.61
N ARG A 158 -8.37 36.90 -33.42
CA ARG A 158 -7.70 37.25 -32.16
C ARG A 158 -8.65 37.19 -30.97
N ARG A 159 -9.79 37.90 -31.05
CA ARG A 159 -10.76 37.96 -29.95
C ARG A 159 -11.38 36.60 -29.67
N THR A 160 -11.77 35.86 -30.70
CA THR A 160 -12.35 34.52 -30.55
C THR A 160 -11.34 33.56 -29.92
N ALA A 161 -10.09 33.54 -30.40
CA ALA A 161 -9.04 32.69 -29.86
C ALA A 161 -8.71 33.04 -28.40
N ALA A 162 -8.57 34.33 -28.07
CA ALA A 162 -8.27 34.77 -26.71
C ALA A 162 -9.44 34.56 -25.73
N SER A 163 -10.70 34.70 -26.17
CA SER A 163 -11.86 34.33 -25.36
C SER A 163 -11.93 32.83 -25.16
N GLY A 164 -11.77 32.05 -26.24
CA GLY A 164 -11.76 30.60 -26.19
C GLY A 164 -10.70 30.05 -25.23
N ALA A 165 -9.48 30.59 -25.27
CA ALA A 165 -8.43 30.21 -24.32
C ALA A 165 -8.86 30.42 -22.85
N ARG A 166 -9.54 31.53 -22.54
CA ARG A 166 -10.03 31.79 -21.17
C ARG A 166 -11.19 30.87 -20.81
N ASP A 167 -12.16 30.73 -21.70
CA ASP A 167 -13.40 30.04 -21.42
C ASP A 167 -13.21 28.52 -21.37
N PHE A 168 -12.43 27.96 -22.30
CA PHE A 168 -12.28 26.51 -22.44
C PHE A 168 -11.16 25.96 -21.56
N LEU A 169 -9.99 26.59 -21.51
CA LEU A 169 -8.91 26.08 -20.65
C LEU A 169 -9.24 26.22 -19.16
N SER A 170 -10.15 27.13 -18.79
CA SER A 170 -10.64 27.22 -17.41
C SER A 170 -11.33 25.93 -16.95
N ARG A 171 -11.92 25.16 -17.87
CA ARG A 171 -12.58 23.88 -17.56
C ARG A 171 -11.58 22.78 -17.22
N GLY A 172 -10.35 22.89 -17.74
CA GLY A 172 -9.29 21.91 -17.63
C GLY A 172 -9.24 21.02 -18.87
N VAL A 173 -8.08 20.99 -19.53
CA VAL A 173 -7.83 20.22 -20.75
C VAL A 173 -6.49 19.52 -20.58
N ILE A 174 -6.42 18.26 -21.01
CA ILE A 174 -5.17 17.49 -21.05
C ILE A 174 -4.65 17.38 -22.49
N THR A 175 -3.34 17.17 -22.64
CA THR A 175 -2.77 16.96 -23.97
C THR A 175 -3.23 15.62 -24.55
N PRO A 176 -3.29 15.48 -25.89
CA PRO A 176 -3.60 14.19 -26.52
C PRO A 176 -2.62 13.07 -26.15
N GLU A 177 -1.37 13.42 -25.89
CA GLU A 177 -0.31 12.51 -25.46
C GLU A 177 -0.59 11.99 -24.05
N ASP A 178 -0.91 12.89 -23.11
CA ASP A 178 -1.31 12.52 -21.76
C ASP A 178 -2.59 11.67 -21.78
N ALA A 179 -3.57 12.05 -22.61
CA ALA A 179 -4.84 11.32 -22.77
C ALA A 179 -4.67 9.88 -23.26
N ALA A 180 -3.60 9.60 -24.03
CA ALA A 180 -3.28 8.26 -24.51
C ALA A 180 -2.68 7.36 -23.41
N THR A 181 -2.13 7.95 -22.35
CA THR A 181 -1.49 7.24 -21.23
C THR A 181 -2.40 7.08 -20.01
N LEU A 182 -3.62 7.63 -20.06
CA LEU A 182 -4.58 7.51 -18.96
C LEU A 182 -5.07 6.08 -18.77
N GLY A 183 -4.98 5.59 -17.53
CA GLY A 183 -5.77 4.46 -17.06
C GLY A 183 -7.25 4.81 -16.89
N ASP A 184 -8.02 3.91 -16.28
CA ASP A 184 -9.47 4.07 -16.12
C ASP A 184 -9.87 5.20 -15.17
N SER A 185 -8.96 5.59 -14.27
CA SER A 185 -9.16 6.65 -13.30
C SER A 185 -8.04 7.68 -13.32
N VAL A 186 -8.42 8.94 -13.06
CA VAL A 186 -7.52 10.08 -13.07
C VAL A 186 -7.68 10.85 -11.78
N ARG A 187 -6.56 11.18 -11.12
CA ARG A 187 -6.54 12.03 -9.93
C ARG A 187 -6.30 13.48 -10.36
N ILE A 188 -7.19 14.38 -10.00
CA ILE A 188 -7.09 15.81 -10.30
C ILE A 188 -6.96 16.58 -8.99
N ILE A 189 -5.95 17.42 -8.89
CA ILE A 189 -5.74 18.35 -7.79
C ILE A 189 -6.11 19.75 -8.27
N ARG A 190 -7.14 20.36 -7.67
CA ARG A 190 -7.59 21.73 -8.00
C ARG A 190 -7.76 22.53 -6.71
N GLY A 191 -6.95 23.57 -6.53
CA GLY A 191 -7.01 24.41 -5.33
C GLY A 191 -6.74 23.65 -4.03
N GLY A 192 -5.89 22.62 -4.07
CA GLY A 192 -5.59 21.75 -2.94
C GLY A 192 -6.64 20.67 -2.64
N VAL A 193 -7.74 20.64 -3.38
CA VAL A 193 -8.74 19.57 -3.29
C VAL A 193 -8.39 18.48 -4.29
N GLU A 194 -8.26 17.25 -3.79
CA GLU A 194 -8.05 16.07 -4.60
C GLU A 194 -9.39 15.44 -4.98
N ARG A 195 -9.56 15.10 -6.26
CA ARG A 195 -10.72 14.37 -6.77
C ARG A 195 -10.27 13.30 -7.75
N ILE A 196 -10.72 12.07 -7.53
CA ILE A 196 -10.58 10.98 -8.50
C ILE A 196 -11.81 11.03 -9.42
N THR A 197 -11.59 11.01 -10.72
CA THR A 197 -12.64 11.05 -11.75
C THR A 197 -12.38 9.95 -12.79
N SER A 198 -13.43 9.56 -13.52
CA SER A 198 -13.25 8.61 -14.63
C SER A 198 -12.54 9.27 -15.80
N ARG A 199 -11.77 8.52 -16.58
CA ARG A 199 -11.15 8.99 -17.82
C ARG A 199 -12.14 9.73 -18.73
N GLY A 200 -13.38 9.25 -18.84
CA GLY A 200 -14.41 9.86 -19.70
C GLY A 200 -14.90 11.24 -19.25
N ASP A 201 -14.57 11.66 -18.03
CA ASP A 201 -14.91 12.99 -17.51
C ASP A 201 -13.80 14.03 -17.78
N VAL A 202 -12.66 13.62 -18.35
CA VAL A 202 -11.51 14.48 -18.62
C VAL A 202 -11.47 14.83 -20.10
N LEU A 203 -11.60 16.11 -20.41
CA LEU A 203 -11.57 16.61 -21.79
C LEU A 203 -10.15 16.46 -22.38
N SER A 204 -10.01 15.63 -23.40
CA SER A 204 -8.80 15.61 -24.23
C SER A 204 -8.84 16.71 -25.27
N GLY A 205 -7.67 17.23 -25.66
CA GLY A 205 -7.58 18.19 -26.76
C GLY A 205 -8.20 17.69 -28.08
N ARG A 206 -8.43 16.38 -28.25
CA ARG A 206 -8.97 15.79 -29.49
C ARG A 206 -10.50 15.79 -29.51
N GLU A 207 -11.14 15.40 -28.42
CA GLU A 207 -12.61 15.53 -28.21
C GLU A 207 -13.07 16.99 -28.07
N TYR A 208 -12.11 17.92 -27.97
CA TYR A 208 -12.36 19.35 -27.94
C TYR A 208 -12.55 19.98 -29.34
N TYR A 209 -11.97 19.38 -30.39
CA TYR A 209 -12.05 19.92 -31.76
C TYR A 209 -13.15 19.28 -32.61
N ASP A 210 -13.80 18.22 -32.11
CA ASP A 210 -14.99 17.59 -32.69
C ASP A 210 -16.28 18.19 -32.09
#